data_AF-A0AAJ6TCN8-F1
#
_entry.id   AF-A0AAJ6TCN8-F1
#
_cell.length_a   1.000
_cell.length_b   1.000
_cell.length_c   1.000
_cell.angle_alpha   90.00
_cell.angle_beta   90.00
_cell.angle_gamma   90.00
#
_symmetry.space_group_name_H-M   'P 1'
#
loop_
_entity.id
_entity.type
_entity.pdbx_description
1 polymer ?
#
loop_
_entity_poly.entity_id
_entity_poly.type
_entity_poly.pdbx_seq_one_letter_code
_entity_poly.pdbx_strand_id
1 'polypeptide(L)'
;MVEAVDDEKLLIHFFQDSLSDISLTWYMRLDNTKVKKWKDLVDAFMRQYKFNIDVGPDRLSLQAMEKDNKDSIREYARIWSEVVAQVNPSMLEKEMIGLFSNTFKAPYFEYLVRSSAQHFSDLIVIAEGIEQAIGLGKIAYPTEKERFH
;
A
#
# COMPACT_ATOMS: atom_id res chain seq x y z
N MET A 1 32.62 6.42 26.24
CA MET A 1 32.49 5.65 24.97
C MET A 1 31.83 4.28 25.16
N VAL A 2 31.20 3.99 26.31
CA VAL A 2 30.52 2.69 26.54
C VAL A 2 29.05 2.73 26.11
N GLU A 3 28.40 3.90 26.21
CA GLU A 3 26.96 4.06 25.89
C GLU A 3 26.62 3.85 24.40
N ALA A 4 27.47 4.30 23.47
CA ALA A 4 27.19 4.17 22.03
C ALA A 4 27.34 2.74 21.50
N VAL A 5 28.12 1.88 22.17
CA VAL A 5 28.35 0.48 21.75
C VAL A 5 27.22 -0.44 22.23
N ASP A 6 26.61 -0.12 23.38
CA ASP A 6 25.44 -0.82 23.87
C ASP A 6 24.21 -0.58 22.99
N ASP A 7 24.06 0.64 22.48
CA ASP A 7 22.95 1.02 21.59
C ASP A 7 23.00 0.26 20.25
N GLU A 8 24.17 0.17 19.61
CA GLU A 8 24.30 -0.58 18.34
C GLU A 8 23.96 -2.07 18.47
N LYS A 9 24.32 -2.71 19.59
CA LYS A 9 24.00 -4.12 19.84
C LYS A 9 22.52 -4.34 20.06
N LEU A 10 21.86 -3.43 20.79
CA LEU A 10 20.42 -3.48 21.00
C LEU A 10 19.66 -3.32 19.68
N LEU A 11 20.08 -2.38 18.82
CA LEU A 11 19.48 -2.19 17.49
C LEU A 11 19.58 -3.45 16.61
N ILE A 12 20.75 -4.10 16.60
CA ILE A 12 20.95 -5.36 15.86
C ILE A 12 20.04 -6.47 16.41
N HIS A 13 19.91 -6.57 17.74
CA HIS A 13 19.05 -7.56 18.38
C HIS A 13 17.57 -7.34 18.04
N PHE A 14 17.07 -6.11 18.20
CA PHE A 14 15.68 -5.79 17.86
C PHE A 14 15.39 -6.03 16.38
N PHE A 15 16.34 -5.72 15.51
CA PHE A 15 16.20 -6.01 14.10
C PHE A 15 16.10 -7.51 13.84
N GLN A 16 16.98 -8.31 14.43
CA GLN A 16 16.89 -9.78 14.33
C GLN A 16 15.52 -10.31 14.78
N ASP A 17 15.00 -9.82 15.90
CA ASP A 17 13.70 -10.23 16.43
C ASP A 17 12.51 -9.84 15.53
N SER A 18 12.68 -8.81 14.70
CA SER A 18 11.67 -8.36 13.74
C SER A 18 11.62 -9.19 12.44
N LEU A 19 12.60 -10.06 12.20
CA LEU A 19 12.68 -10.87 10.99
C LEU A 19 11.89 -12.19 11.14
N SER A 20 11.30 -12.64 10.04
CA SER A 20 10.61 -13.93 9.95
C SER A 20 11.03 -14.69 8.68
N ASP A 21 10.90 -16.02 8.72
CA ASP A 21 11.03 -16.90 7.56
C ASP A 21 12.31 -16.68 6.72
N ILE A 22 12.14 -16.18 5.49
CA ILE A 22 13.21 -15.97 4.50
C ILE A 22 14.17 -14.88 4.97
N SER A 23 13.66 -13.82 5.60
CA SER A 23 14.51 -12.71 6.07
C SER A 23 15.34 -13.11 7.29
N LEU A 24 14.78 -13.92 8.19
CA LEU A 24 15.53 -14.51 9.30
C LEU A 24 16.59 -15.50 8.79
N THR A 25 16.25 -16.34 7.81
CA THR A 25 17.20 -17.30 7.20
C THR A 25 18.37 -16.58 6.53
N TRP A 26 18.12 -15.47 5.85
CA TRP A 26 19.16 -14.62 5.29
C TRP A 26 20.07 -14.06 6.39
N TYR A 27 19.49 -13.53 7.46
CA TYR A 27 20.24 -12.95 8.58
C TYR A 27 21.18 -13.98 9.23
N MET A 28 20.70 -15.21 9.47
CA MET A 28 21.52 -16.30 10.04
C MET A 28 22.71 -16.72 9.16
N ARG A 29 22.70 -16.36 7.87
CA ARG A 29 23.78 -16.67 6.90
C ARG A 29 24.77 -15.51 6.72
N LEU A 30 24.57 -14.39 7.41
CA LEU A 30 25.49 -13.26 7.34
C LEU A 30 26.87 -13.65 7.88
N ASP A 31 27.89 -13.12 7.22
CA ASP A 31 29.26 -13.25 7.69
C ASP A 31 29.48 -12.27 8.86
N ASN A 32 29.41 -12.78 10.09
CA ASN A 32 29.62 -12.02 11.33
C ASN A 32 30.99 -11.34 11.41
N THR A 33 31.93 -11.69 10.53
CA THR A 33 33.22 -10.98 10.43
C THR A 33 33.14 -9.68 9.63
N LYS A 34 32.13 -9.54 8.75
CA LYS A 34 31.90 -8.38 7.89
C LYS A 34 30.79 -7.45 8.38
N VAL A 35 29.82 -7.98 9.12
CA VAL A 35 28.71 -7.20 9.70
C VAL A 35 28.94 -7.05 11.19
N LYS A 36 29.58 -5.94 11.60
CA LYS A 36 29.93 -5.69 13.01
C LYS A 36 29.19 -4.53 13.64
N LYS A 37 28.72 -3.59 12.82
CA LYS A 37 27.98 -2.41 13.25
C LYS A 37 26.58 -2.41 12.67
N TRP A 38 25.67 -1.70 13.32
CA TRP A 38 24.30 -1.49 12.84
C TRP A 38 24.27 -1.02 11.37
N LYS A 39 25.13 -0.06 11.03
CA LYS A 39 25.23 0.46 9.65
C LYS A 39 25.59 -0.62 8.62
N ASP A 40 26.52 -1.51 8.94
CA ASP A 40 26.93 -2.58 8.02
C ASP A 40 25.76 -3.55 7.76
N LEU A 41 24.97 -3.82 8.80
CA LEU A 41 23.78 -4.67 8.72
C LEU A 41 22.70 -4.04 7.85
N VAL A 42 22.40 -2.76 8.05
CA VAL A 42 21.44 -1.99 7.24
C VAL A 42 21.88 -1.97 5.77
N ASP A 43 23.15 -1.68 5.50
CA ASP A 43 23.69 -1.66 4.14
C ASP A 43 23.60 -3.04 3.48
N ALA A 44 23.88 -4.12 4.21
CA ALA A 44 23.72 -5.48 3.71
C ALA A 44 22.26 -5.83 3.44
N PHE A 45 21.33 -5.45 4.32
CA PHE A 45 19.90 -5.67 4.15
C PHE A 45 19.35 -4.95 2.93
N MET A 46 19.66 -3.66 2.77
CA MET A 46 19.21 -2.87 1.63
C MET A 46 19.76 -3.43 0.31
N ARG A 47 20.99 -3.94 0.28
CA ARG A 47 21.54 -4.61 -0.91
C ARG A 47 20.85 -5.94 -1.20
N GLN A 48 20.58 -6.75 -0.18
CA GLN A 48 19.90 -8.03 -0.32
C GLN A 48 18.50 -7.88 -0.91
N TYR A 49 17.74 -6.90 -0.41
CA TYR A 49 16.34 -6.70 -0.77
C TYR A 49 16.11 -5.58 -1.78
N LYS A 50 17.18 -5.04 -2.38
CA LYS A 50 17.10 -3.99 -3.40
C LYS A 50 16.18 -4.38 -4.54
N PHE A 51 16.26 -5.63 -5.01
CA PHE A 51 15.39 -6.12 -6.07
C PHE A 51 13.90 -6.00 -5.71
N ASN A 52 13.52 -6.29 -4.46
CA ASN A 52 12.12 -6.18 -4.01
C ASN A 52 11.63 -4.72 -4.02
N ILE A 53 12.53 -3.75 -3.81
CA ILE A 53 12.23 -2.32 -3.94
C ILE A 53 12.09 -1.96 -5.42
N ASP A 54 13.02 -2.43 -6.25
CA ASP A 54 13.08 -2.09 -7.68
C ASP A 54 11.91 -2.69 -8.49
N VAL A 55 11.36 -3.83 -8.05
CA VAL A 55 10.21 -4.51 -8.68
C VAL A 55 8.91 -4.36 -7.91
N GLY A 56 8.91 -3.53 -6.86
CA GLY A 56 7.72 -3.27 -6.05
C GLY A 56 6.61 -2.59 -6.87
N PRO A 57 5.37 -2.59 -6.35
CA PRO A 57 4.28 -1.87 -6.98
C PRO A 57 4.60 -0.39 -7.15
N ASP A 58 4.15 0.17 -8.26
CA ASP A 58 4.30 1.57 -8.60
C ASP A 58 2.93 2.25 -8.82
N ARG A 59 2.95 3.51 -9.23
CA ARG A 59 1.74 4.27 -9.53
C ARG A 59 0.91 3.65 -10.66
N LEU A 60 1.56 3.01 -11.63
CA LEU A 60 0.87 2.32 -12.72
C LEU A 60 0.16 1.07 -12.21
N SER A 61 0.79 0.35 -11.29
CA SER A 61 0.20 -0.81 -10.61
C SER A 61 -1.08 -0.44 -9.90
N LEU A 62 -1.10 0.70 -9.18
CA LEU A 62 -2.31 1.22 -8.52
C LEU A 62 -3.40 1.65 -9.50
N GLN A 63 -3.04 2.21 -10.65
CA GLN A 63 -4.00 2.60 -11.70
C GLN A 63 -4.64 1.40 -12.40
N ALA A 64 -3.92 0.28 -12.47
CA ALA A 64 -4.41 -0.95 -13.06
C ALA A 64 -5.36 -1.72 -12.12
N MET A 65 -5.39 -1.38 -10.84
CA MET A 65 -6.37 -1.95 -9.91
C MET A 65 -7.78 -1.46 -10.27
N GLU A 66 -8.76 -2.34 -10.09
CA GLU A 66 -10.16 -2.04 -10.32
C GLU A 66 -10.99 -2.57 -9.16
N LYS A 67 -11.95 -1.78 -8.69
CA LYS A 67 -12.90 -2.21 -7.68
C LYS A 67 -13.85 -3.26 -8.29
N ASP A 68 -13.82 -4.49 -7.78
CA ASP A 68 -14.81 -5.53 -8.11
C ASP A 68 -16.15 -5.20 -7.43
N ASN A 69 -17.27 -5.46 -8.12
CA ASN A 69 -18.62 -5.23 -7.60
C ASN A 69 -18.96 -6.10 -6.38
N LYS A 70 -18.25 -7.21 -6.15
CA LYS A 70 -18.48 -8.12 -5.02
C LYS A 70 -17.79 -7.68 -3.73
N ASP A 71 -16.70 -6.95 -3.84
CA ASP A 71 -15.96 -6.49 -2.67
C ASP A 71 -16.73 -5.35 -1.98
N SER A 72 -16.62 -5.23 -0.66
CA SER A 72 -17.05 -3.98 -0.01
C SER A 72 -16.07 -2.86 -0.32
N ILE A 73 -16.53 -1.61 -0.27
CA ILE A 73 -15.63 -0.44 -0.39
C ILE A 73 -14.46 -0.53 0.59
N ARG A 74 -14.74 -0.92 1.84
CA ARG A 74 -13.76 -0.98 2.91
C ARG A 74 -12.68 -2.04 2.68
N GLU A 75 -13.08 -3.23 2.24
CA GLU A 75 -12.14 -4.31 1.98
C GLU A 75 -11.23 -3.97 0.81
N TYR A 76 -11.81 -3.41 -0.25
CA TYR A 76 -11.02 -2.94 -1.38
C TYR A 76 -10.06 -1.81 -0.99
N ALA A 77 -10.52 -0.83 -0.20
CA ALA A 77 -9.67 0.26 0.29
C ALA A 77 -8.50 -0.27 1.11
N ARG A 78 -8.71 -1.28 1.96
CA ARG A 78 -7.65 -1.94 2.73
C ARG A 78 -6.57 -2.53 1.81
N ILE A 79 -6.97 -3.35 0.85
CA ILE A 79 -6.05 -3.99 -0.11
C ILE A 79 -5.30 -2.92 -0.92
N TRP A 80 -6.01 -1.91 -1.41
CA TRP A 80 -5.41 -0.82 -2.17
C TRP A 80 -4.38 -0.05 -1.34
N SER A 81 -4.68 0.25 -0.07
CA SER A 81 -3.72 0.89 0.86
C SER A 81 -2.48 0.05 1.15
N GLU A 82 -2.59 -1.28 1.19
CA GLU A 82 -1.43 -2.17 1.35
C GLU A 82 -0.49 -2.10 0.14
N VAL A 83 -1.04 -1.90 -1.06
CA VAL A 83 -0.22 -1.68 -2.27
C VAL A 83 0.41 -0.29 -2.24
N VAL A 84 -0.33 0.76 -1.84
CA VAL A 84 0.19 2.13 -1.70
C VAL A 84 1.37 2.20 -0.74
N ALA A 85 1.31 1.48 0.38
CA ALA A 85 2.38 1.46 1.39
C ALA A 85 3.72 0.95 0.82
N GLN A 86 3.69 0.20 -0.29
CA GLN A 86 4.86 -0.32 -0.97
C GLN A 86 5.39 0.61 -2.07
N VAL A 87 4.61 1.63 -2.48
CA VAL A 87 5.01 2.57 -3.54
C VAL A 87 6.03 3.57 -3.03
N ASN A 88 7.14 3.69 -3.79
CA ASN A 88 8.20 4.67 -3.54
C ASN A 88 8.35 5.62 -4.76
N PRO A 89 8.46 6.95 -4.57
CA PRO A 89 8.27 7.69 -3.32
C PRO A 89 6.82 7.65 -2.82
N SER A 90 6.67 7.84 -1.50
CA SER A 90 5.38 7.92 -0.83
C SER A 90 4.42 8.89 -1.52
N MET A 91 3.15 8.54 -1.51
CA MET A 91 2.11 9.25 -2.25
C MET A 91 1.51 10.39 -1.43
N LEU A 92 1.12 11.48 -2.09
CA LEU A 92 0.37 12.58 -1.46
C LEU A 92 -1.11 12.23 -1.38
N GLU A 93 -1.83 12.75 -0.38
CA GLU A 93 -3.28 12.57 -0.23
C GLU A 93 -4.07 12.86 -1.51
N LYS A 94 -3.77 14.00 -2.16
CA LYS A 94 -4.40 14.38 -3.43
C LYS A 94 -4.15 13.38 -4.55
N GLU A 95 -2.95 12.80 -4.59
CA GLU A 95 -2.60 11.76 -5.57
C GLU A 95 -3.35 10.47 -5.25
N MET A 96 -3.42 10.06 -3.98
CA MET A 96 -4.18 8.88 -3.55
C MET A 96 -5.66 9.02 -3.91
N ILE A 97 -6.26 10.19 -3.63
CA ILE A 97 -7.66 10.47 -3.95
C ILE A 97 -7.93 10.33 -5.44
N GLY A 98 -7.06 10.91 -6.27
CA GLY A 98 -7.20 10.83 -7.72
C GLY A 98 -7.05 9.41 -8.26
N LEU A 99 -6.00 8.70 -7.84
CA LEU A 99 -5.73 7.33 -8.31
C LEU A 99 -6.80 6.35 -7.83
N PHE A 100 -7.18 6.39 -6.55
CA PHE A 100 -8.23 5.53 -6.02
C PHE A 100 -9.56 5.76 -6.74
N SER A 101 -9.95 7.02 -6.97
CA SER A 101 -11.18 7.35 -7.71
C SER A 101 -11.20 6.73 -9.09
N ASN A 102 -10.06 6.73 -9.80
CA ASN A 102 -9.94 6.15 -11.14
C ASN A 102 -10.11 4.62 -11.17
N THR A 103 -9.98 3.94 -10.03
CA THR A 103 -10.18 2.48 -9.96
C THR A 103 -11.65 2.06 -9.91
N PHE A 104 -12.57 3.02 -9.81
CA PHE A 104 -14.01 2.79 -9.83
C PHE A 104 -14.58 3.02 -11.23
N LYS A 105 -15.62 2.27 -11.59
CA LYS A 105 -16.43 2.57 -12.77
C LYS A 105 -17.45 3.67 -12.50
N ALA A 106 -18.01 4.23 -13.55
CA ALA A 106 -19.25 5.01 -13.42
C ALA A 106 -20.33 4.16 -12.72
N PRO A 107 -21.27 4.76 -11.97
CA PRO A 107 -21.34 6.17 -11.63
C PRO A 107 -20.44 6.57 -10.45
N TYR A 108 -19.86 5.61 -9.72
CA TYR A 108 -19.00 5.89 -8.55
C TYR A 108 -17.89 6.90 -8.87
N PHE A 109 -17.15 6.66 -9.96
CA PHE A 109 -16.10 7.55 -10.44
C PHE A 109 -16.55 9.01 -10.54
N GLU A 110 -17.73 9.26 -11.10
CA GLU A 110 -18.23 10.62 -11.33
C GLU A 110 -18.51 11.36 -10.01
N TYR A 111 -19.05 10.64 -9.02
CA TYR A 111 -19.29 11.20 -7.69
C TYR A 111 -17.99 11.42 -6.91
N LEU A 112 -17.04 10.48 -7.00
CA LEU A 112 -15.76 10.56 -6.30
C LEU A 112 -14.89 11.70 -6.83
N VAL A 113 -14.79 11.88 -8.15
CA VAL A 113 -14.02 12.98 -8.76
C VAL A 113 -14.63 14.35 -8.47
N ARG A 114 -15.95 14.44 -8.28
CA ARG A 114 -16.65 15.68 -7.91
C ARG A 114 -16.69 15.91 -6.41
N SER A 115 -16.20 14.97 -5.60
CA SER A 115 -16.18 15.12 -4.16
C SER A 115 -15.21 16.21 -3.72
N SER A 116 -15.43 16.76 -2.53
CA SER A 116 -14.54 17.73 -1.90
C SER A 116 -13.58 17.08 -0.90
N ALA A 117 -13.31 15.78 -1.03
CA ALA A 117 -12.43 15.03 -0.12
C ALA A 117 -11.02 15.66 -0.09
N GLN A 118 -10.49 15.87 1.11
CA GLN A 118 -9.12 16.35 1.32
C GLN A 118 -8.19 15.25 1.79
N HIS A 119 -8.74 14.25 2.48
CA HIS A 119 -8.04 13.07 2.94
C HIS A 119 -8.60 11.79 2.31
N PHE A 120 -7.75 10.78 2.16
CA PHE A 120 -8.16 9.48 1.67
C PHE A 120 -9.29 8.87 2.51
N SER A 121 -9.25 9.05 3.84
CA SER A 121 -10.33 8.62 4.74
C SER A 121 -11.69 9.23 4.41
N ASP A 122 -11.72 10.51 4.03
CA ASP A 122 -12.96 11.19 3.65
C ASP A 122 -13.54 10.57 2.38
N LEU A 123 -12.67 10.25 1.41
CA LEU A 123 -13.06 9.63 0.16
C LEU A 123 -13.68 8.25 0.39
N ILE A 124 -13.14 7.45 1.31
CA ILE A 124 -13.70 6.14 1.66
C ILE A 124 -15.12 6.27 2.23
N VAL A 125 -15.34 7.23 3.14
CA VAL A 125 -16.67 7.48 3.71
C VAL A 125 -17.67 7.89 2.63
N ILE A 126 -17.24 8.73 1.68
CA ILE A 126 -18.06 9.15 0.55
C ILE A 126 -18.40 7.96 -0.36
N ALA A 127 -17.41 7.11 -0.65
CA ALA A 127 -17.60 5.90 -1.45
C ALA A 127 -18.58 4.91 -0.79
N GLU A 128 -18.48 4.69 0.53
CA GLU A 128 -19.44 3.88 1.30
C GLU A 128 -20.86 4.49 1.24
N GLY A 129 -20.97 5.82 1.32
CA GLY A 129 -22.25 6.52 1.19
C GLY A 129 -22.88 6.35 -0.20
N ILE A 130 -22.07 6.35 -1.26
CA ILE A 130 -22.54 6.10 -2.63
C ILE A 130 -23.02 4.64 -2.77
N GLU A 131 -22.27 3.67 -2.24
CA GLU A 131 -22.65 2.24 -2.25
C GLU A 131 -24.02 2.03 -1.59
N GLN A 132 -24.24 2.67 -0.43
CA GLN A 132 -25.54 2.64 0.25
C GLN A 132 -26.65 3.30 -0.57
N ALA A 133 -26.40 4.47 -1.15
CA ALA A 133 -27.41 5.18 -1.95
C ALA A 133 -27.81 4.40 -3.21
N ILE A 134 -26.87 3.69 -3.83
CA ILE A 134 -27.11 2.77 -4.94
C ILE A 134 -27.92 1.57 -4.46
N GLY A 135 -27.56 0.94 -3.34
CA GLY A 135 -28.32 -0.16 -2.75
C GLY A 135 -29.78 0.21 -2.40
N LEU A 136 -30.02 1.48 -2.05
CA LEU A 136 -31.35 2.04 -1.80
C LEU A 136 -32.09 2.48 -3.08
N GLY A 137 -31.49 2.31 -4.27
CA GLY A 137 -32.07 2.74 -5.55
C GLY A 137 -32.16 4.25 -5.75
N LYS A 138 -31.48 5.06 -4.92
CA LYS A 138 -31.45 6.53 -5.05
C LYS A 138 -30.50 7.00 -6.16
N ILE A 139 -29.54 6.15 -6.53
CA ILE A 139 -28.60 6.34 -7.64
C ILE A 139 -28.73 5.12 -8.54
N ALA A 140 -28.79 5.34 -9.85
CA ALA A 140 -28.86 4.24 -10.83
C ALA A 140 -27.58 3.40 -10.78
N TYR A 141 -27.72 2.07 -10.70
CA TYR A 141 -26.58 1.15 -10.80
C TYR A 141 -25.93 1.28 -12.19
N PRO A 142 -24.60 1.09 -12.33
CA PRO A 142 -24.01 0.98 -13.65
C PRO A 142 -24.62 -0.21 -14.38
N THR A 143 -25.44 0.07 -15.38
CA THR A 143 -25.83 -0.93 -16.36
C THR A 143 -24.57 -1.25 -17.15
N GLU A 144 -24.07 -2.48 -17.02
CA GLU A 144 -23.19 -3.04 -18.03
C GLU A 144 -23.93 -2.86 -19.37
N LYS A 145 -23.40 -2.01 -20.25
CA LYS A 145 -23.89 -1.97 -21.62
C LYS A 145 -23.86 -3.40 -22.12
N GLU A 146 -25.04 -3.95 -22.40
CA GLU A 146 -25.20 -5.20 -23.11
C GLU A 146 -24.20 -5.18 -24.27
N ARG A 147 -23.25 -6.12 -24.24
CA ARG A 147 -22.47 -6.47 -25.42
C ARG A 147 -23.48 -6.97 -26.44
N PHE A 148 -23.98 -6.07 -27.28
CA PHE A 148 -24.66 -6.47 -28.50
C PHE A 148 -23.63 -7.23 -29.34
N HIS A 149 -23.79 -8.55 -29.36
CA HIS A 149 -23.13 -9.47 -30.26
C HIS A 149 -23.76 -9.40 -31.65
#